data_AF-A0A1W2E2Q9-F1
#
_entry.id   AF-A0A1W2E2Q9-F1
#
_cell.length_a   1.000
_cell.length_b   1.000
_cell.length_c   1.000
_cell.angle_alpha   90.00
_cell.angle_beta   90.00
_cell.angle_gamma   90.00
#
_symmetry.space_group_name_H-M   'P 1'
#
loop_
_entity.id
_entity.type
_entity.pdbx_description
1 polymer ?
#
loop_
_entity_poly.entity_id
_entity_poly.type
_entity_poly.pdbx_seq_one_letter_code
_entity_poly.pdbx_strand_id
1 'polypeptide(L)' 'MAGNFLDTNVLLYLAASDTLKADRAEAVVNEGGTISVQVLNEIANVMRRKMQM' A
#
# COMPACT_ATOMS: atom_id res chain seq x y z
N MET A 1 11.42 17.29 7.72
CA MET A 1 11.88 16.21 6.81
C MET A 1 10.65 15.78 6.02
N ALA A 2 10.54 16.17 4.76
CA ALA A 2 9.44 15.72 3.90
C ALA A 2 9.79 14.29 3.46
N GLY A 3 9.52 13.30 4.31
CA GLY A 3 9.66 11.89 3.94
C GLY A 3 8.60 11.52 2.91
N ASN A 4 8.92 10.60 2.01
CA ASN A 4 7.94 10.02 1.09
C ASN A 4 6.78 9.42 1.91
N PHE A 5 5.61 10.04 1.83
CA PHE A 5 4.40 9.55 2.48
C PHE A 5 3.68 8.59 1.55
N LEU A 6 3.43 7.38 2.03
CA LEU A 6 2.74 6.35 1.25
C LEU A 6 1.26 6.33 1.63
N ASP A 7 0.40 6.41 0.62
CA ASP A 7 -1.05 6.33 0.77
C ASP A 7 -1.54 4.88 0.67
N THR A 8 -2.74 4.61 1.20
CA THR A 8 -3.43 3.32 1.11
C THR A 8 -3.44 2.77 -0.32
N ASN A 9 -3.67 3.61 -1.33
CA ASN A 9 -3.75 3.16 -2.72
C ASN A 9 -2.46 2.53 -3.23
N VAL A 10 -1.30 3.08 -2.88
CA VAL A 10 0.00 2.54 -3.27
C VAL A 10 0.17 1.15 -2.69
N LEU A 11 -0.18 0.97 -1.42
CA LEU A 11 -0.04 -0.30 -0.73
C LEU A 11 -1.08 -1.35 -1.17
N LEU A 12 -2.28 -0.93 -1.57
CA LEU A 12 -3.27 -1.83 -2.16
C LEU A 12 -2.87 -2.34 -3.54
N TYR A 13 -2.09 -1.58 -4.30
CA TYR A 13 -1.61 -2.06 -5.61
C TYR A 13 -0.64 -3.23 -5.50
N LEU A 14 0.05 -3.42 -4.37
CA LEU A 14 0.84 -4.63 -4.11
C LEU A 14 -0.01 -5.92 -4.17
N ALA A 15 -1.29 -5.81 -3.81
CA ALA A 15 -2.24 -6.92 -3.82
C ALA A 15 -3.16 -6.91 -5.06
N ALA A 16 -2.95 -6.01 -6.02
CA ALA A 16 -3.77 -5.92 -7.21
C ALA A 16 -3.36 -6.97 -8.26
N SER A 17 -4.35 -7.44 -9.04
CA SER A 17 -4.09 -8.36 -10.17
C SER A 17 -3.42 -7.68 -11.38
N ASP A 18 -3.34 -6.34 -11.37
CA ASP A 18 -2.64 -5.55 -12.39
C ASP A 18 -1.14 -5.50 -12.06
N THR A 19 -0.37 -6.35 -12.73
CA THR A 19 1.06 -6.55 -12.46
C THR A 19 1.87 -5.27 -12.65
N LEU A 20 1.51 -4.41 -13.61
CA LEU A 20 2.23 -3.16 -13.83
C LEU A 20 2.07 -2.18 -12.64
N LYS A 21 0.89 -2.19 -12.01
CA LYS A 21 0.67 -1.39 -10.79
C LYS A 21 1.34 -2.01 -9.58
N ALA A 22 1.34 -3.34 -9.47
CA ALA A 22 2.03 -4.05 -8.41
C ALA A 22 3.55 -3.80 -8.44
N ASP A 23 4.18 -3.95 -9.61
CA ASP A 23 5.61 -3.73 -9.79
C ASP A 23 6.02 -2.29 -9.43
N ARG A 24 5.20 -1.30 -9.82
CA ARG A 24 5.45 0.11 -9.48
C ARG A 24 5.27 0.37 -7.98
N ALA A 25 4.25 -0.21 -7.36
CA ALA A 25 4.04 -0.07 -5.93
C ALA A 25 5.18 -0.71 -5.14
N GLU A 26 5.67 -1.87 -5.58
CA GLU A 26 6.82 -2.54 -4.98
C GLU A 26 8.09 -1.69 -5.07
N ALA A 27 8.37 -1.10 -6.24
CA ALA A 27 9.50 -0.20 -6.40
C ALA A 27 9.44 1.00 -5.44
N VAL A 28 8.27 1.65 -5.32
CA VAL A 28 8.07 2.78 -4.41
C VAL A 28 8.22 2.37 -2.94
N VAL A 29 7.74 1.19 -2.55
CA VAL A 29 7.86 0.68 -1.18
C VAL A 29 9.31 0.32 -0.84
N ASN A 30 10.06 -0.21 -1.80
CA ASN A 30 11.49 -0.52 -1.65
C ASN A 30 12.36 0.73 -1.46
N GLU A 31 11.94 1.90 -1.96
CA GLU A 31 12.58 3.18 -1.67
C GLU A 31 12.37 3.66 -0.22
N GLY A 32 11.48 2.98 0.52
CA GLY A 32 11.08 3.33 1.87
C GLY A 32 10.04 4.45 1.91
N GLY A 33 9.43 4.64 3.07
CA GLY A 33 8.41 5.66 3.25
C GLY A 33 7.80 5.63 4.62
N THR A 34 7.01 6.65 4.93
CA THR A 34 6.23 6.72 6.17
C THR A 34 4.75 6.59 5.83
N ILE A 35 4.04 5.78 6.60
CA ILE A 35 2.57 5.73 6.58
C ILE A 35 2.03 6.28 7.89
N SER A 36 0.79 6.75 7.85
CA SER A 36 0.05 7.05 9.07
C SER A 36 -0.66 5.80 9.61
N VAL A 37 -1.05 5.84 10.89
CA VAL A 37 -1.88 4.79 11.51
C VAL A 37 -3.24 4.67 10.81
N GLN A 38 -3.76 5.77 10.24
CA GLN A 38 -4.99 5.74 9.44
C GLN A 38 -4.82 4.87 8.19
N VAL A 39 -3.75 5.07 7.44
CA VAL A 39 -3.43 4.28 6.24
C VAL A 39 -3.29 2.79 6.59
N LEU A 40 -2.60 2.48 7.69
CA LEU A 40 -2.48 1.10 8.19
C LEU A 40 -3.86 0.47 8.47
N ASN A 41 -4.74 1.19 9.18
CA ASN A 41 -6.07 0.72 9.52
C ASN A 41 -6.94 0.49 8.28
N GLU A 42 -6.84 1.36 7.28
CA GLU A 42 -7.59 1.22 6.04
C GLU A 42 -7.17 -0.05 5.28
N ILE A 43 -5.85 -0.28 5.14
CA ILE A 43 -5.32 -1.48 4.47
C ILE A 43 -5.78 -2.74 5.20
N ALA A 44 -5.64 -2.79 6.53
CA ALA A 44 -6.06 -3.94 7.32
C ALA A 44 -7.56 -4.24 7.11
N ASN A 45 -8.41 -3.21 7.09
CA ASN A 45 -9.84 -3.36 6.85
C ASN A 45 -10.15 -3.83 5.42
N VAL A 46 -9.46 -3.29 4.41
CA VAL A 46 -9.63 -3.68 3.02
C VAL A 46 -9.19 -5.13 2.80
N MET A 47 -8.03 -5.52 3.32
CA MET A 47 -7.51 -6.90 3.26
C MET A 47 -8.49 -7.88 3.91
N ARG A 48 -8.95 -7.60 5.13
CA ARG A 48 -9.93 -8.43 5.83
C ARG A 48 -11.22 -8.62 5.03
N ARG A 49 -11.74 -7.55 4.40
CA ARG A 49 -13.04 -7.59 3.70
C ARG A 49 -12.95 -8.15 2.29
N LYS A 50 -11.89 -7.84 1.54
CA LYS A 50 -11.75 -8.20 0.12
C LYS A 50 -10.95 -9.48 -0.11
N MET A 51 -10.03 -9.81 0.79
CA MET A 51 -9.10 -10.94 0.60
C MET A 51 -9.40 -12.11 1.55
N GLN A 52 -10.41 -11.99 2.43
CA GLN A 52 -10.75 -12.99 3.46
C GLN A 52 -9.54 -13.51 4.25
N MET A 53 -8.53 -12.65 4.43
CA MET A 53 -7.40 -12.89 5.32
C MET A 53 -7.79 -12.67 6.78
#